data_AF-A0A1S2LEN0-F1
#
_entry.id   AF-A0A1S2LEN0-F1
#
_cell.length_a   1.000
_cell.length_b   1.000
_cell.length_c   1.000
_cell.angle_alpha   90.00
_cell.angle_beta   90.00
_cell.angle_gamma   90.00
#
_symmetry.space_group_name_H-M   'P 1'
#
loop_
_entity.id
_entity.type
_entity.pdbx_description
1 polymer ?
#
loop_
_entity_poly.entity_id
_entity_poly.type
_entity_poly.pdbx_seq_one_letter_code
_entity_poly.pdbx_strand_id
1 'polypeptide(L)'
;MVTASDSPYDLPIYPRLYRASKHDSVLFVSTFHELKHWYSDWKISEVILDSALDAFPIYEMLEHYDVSAIIDLNPRRSKQFQHKQMDINLKGVPVCPIGREMIHWGLNQKTYRRKWRCPAVCGKWECPNPCSDSDYGRTFYTATKDNPRLSAIIDLNPRRSKQFQHKQMDINLKGVPVCPIGREMIHWGLNQKTYRRKWRCPAVCGKWECPNPCSDSDYGRTFYTATKDNPRLFPRIKRDSKEWRKRYSLRTGVERCIKRQKVDYRLEDSRGRSSRHWNIRTYIIGMCQHADAWIKEAKKNNFVATNPIIQSFLSL
;
A
#
# COMPACT_ATOMS: atom_id res chain seq x y z
N MET A 1 -2.67 -15.76 -10.65
CA MET A 1 -4.13 -16.02 -10.64
C MET A 1 -4.83 -14.96 -9.81
N VAL A 2 -6.06 -14.59 -10.19
CA VAL A 2 -6.97 -13.75 -9.39
C VAL A 2 -8.16 -14.61 -8.94
N THR A 3 -8.61 -14.41 -7.70
CA THR A 3 -9.66 -15.17 -7.03
C THR A 3 -10.65 -14.21 -6.35
N ALA A 4 -11.95 -14.53 -6.38
CA ALA A 4 -13.01 -13.78 -5.70
C ALA A 4 -12.93 -13.99 -4.18
N SER A 5 -12.36 -13.02 -3.46
CA SER A 5 -12.15 -13.09 -1.99
C SER A 5 -13.43 -12.94 -1.16
N ASP A 6 -14.51 -12.49 -1.80
CA ASP A 6 -15.87 -12.35 -1.30
C ASP A 6 -16.76 -13.56 -1.65
N SER A 7 -16.32 -14.43 -2.55
CA SER A 7 -17.02 -15.67 -2.89
C SER A 7 -16.97 -16.68 -1.72
N PRO A 8 -18.11 -17.29 -1.32
CA PRO A 8 -18.12 -18.39 -0.35
C PRO A 8 -17.31 -19.63 -0.76
N TYR A 9 -16.84 -19.70 -2.01
CA TYR A 9 -16.18 -20.88 -2.61
C TYR A 9 -14.77 -20.58 -3.16
N ASP A 10 -14.18 -19.43 -2.83
CA ASP A 10 -12.84 -19.01 -3.28
C ASP A 10 -12.65 -19.09 -4.82
N LEU A 11 -13.64 -18.65 -5.58
CA LEU A 11 -13.70 -18.93 -7.03
C LEU A 11 -12.61 -18.23 -7.86
N PRO A 12 -11.98 -18.93 -8.83
CA PRO A 12 -11.01 -18.31 -9.74
C PRO A 12 -11.71 -17.36 -10.71
N ILE A 13 -11.23 -16.12 -10.78
CA ILE A 13 -11.66 -15.13 -11.77
C ILE A 13 -10.76 -15.19 -13.00
N TYR A 14 -9.44 -15.14 -12.78
CA TYR A 14 -8.46 -15.03 -13.86
C TYR A 14 -7.25 -15.96 -13.62
N PRO A 15 -7.30 -17.21 -14.12
CA PRO A 15 -6.26 -18.24 -13.92
C PRO A 15 -5.03 -18.03 -14.81
N ARG A 16 -4.53 -16.79 -14.88
CA ARG A 16 -3.41 -16.40 -15.72
C ARG A 16 -2.08 -16.99 -15.21
N LEU A 17 -1.41 -17.75 -16.08
CA LEU A 17 -0.06 -18.26 -15.89
C LEU A 17 0.98 -17.40 -16.64
N TYR A 18 2.15 -17.23 -16.03
CA TYR A 18 3.30 -16.51 -16.60
C TYR A 18 4.59 -17.33 -16.48
N ARG A 19 5.70 -16.83 -17.06
CA ARG A 19 7.04 -17.43 -16.90
C ARG A 19 7.57 -17.13 -15.50
N ALA A 20 8.11 -18.14 -14.81
CA ALA A 20 8.71 -18.01 -13.48
C ALA A 20 9.92 -17.06 -13.40
N SER A 21 10.49 -16.64 -14.54
CA SER A 21 11.56 -15.64 -14.62
C SER A 21 11.09 -14.18 -14.46
N LYS A 22 9.79 -13.93 -14.23
CA LYS A 22 9.23 -12.61 -13.91
C LYS A 22 8.83 -12.54 -12.43
N HIS A 23 9.25 -11.49 -11.74
CA HIS A 23 8.89 -11.24 -10.34
C HIS A 23 7.40 -10.92 -10.18
N ASP A 24 6.76 -11.44 -9.12
CA ASP A 24 5.31 -11.39 -8.92
C ASP A 24 4.72 -9.98 -8.89
N SER A 25 5.48 -8.99 -8.42
CA SER A 25 5.04 -7.57 -8.45
C SER A 25 4.85 -7.01 -9.85
N VAL A 26 5.59 -7.53 -10.85
CA VAL A 26 5.41 -7.18 -12.26
C VAL A 26 4.24 -7.97 -12.85
N LEU A 27 4.12 -9.24 -12.46
CA LEU A 27 3.02 -10.09 -12.88
C LEU A 27 1.67 -9.55 -12.39
N PHE A 28 1.56 -9.10 -11.14
CA PHE A 28 0.34 -8.50 -10.61
C PHE A 28 -0.11 -7.28 -11.41
N VAL A 29 0.80 -6.36 -11.76
CA VAL A 29 0.48 -5.17 -12.56
C VAL A 29 -0.06 -5.57 -13.95
N SER A 30 0.60 -6.50 -14.64
CA SER A 30 0.07 -7.04 -15.91
C SER A 30 -1.27 -7.74 -15.73
N THR A 31 -1.41 -8.58 -14.70
CA THR A 31 -2.65 -9.34 -14.40
C THR A 31 -3.83 -8.41 -14.13
N PHE A 32 -3.62 -7.36 -13.35
CA PHE A 32 -4.66 -6.41 -12.97
C PHE A 32 -5.09 -5.54 -14.16
N HIS A 33 -4.15 -5.14 -15.02
CA HIS A 33 -4.47 -4.42 -16.26
C HIS A 33 -5.17 -5.33 -17.29
N GLU A 34 -4.69 -6.57 -17.49
CA GLU A 34 -5.38 -7.59 -18.30
C GLU A 34 -6.81 -7.82 -17.78
N LEU A 35 -6.99 -7.98 -16.47
CA LEU A 35 -8.31 -8.13 -15.82
C LEU A 35 -9.22 -6.92 -16.06
N LYS A 36 -8.73 -5.70 -15.87
CA LYS A 36 -9.52 -4.47 -16.09
C LYS A 36 -9.82 -4.18 -17.57
N HIS A 37 -9.05 -4.74 -18.50
CA HIS A 37 -9.35 -4.69 -19.93
C HIS A 37 -10.46 -5.67 -20.32
N TRP A 38 -10.38 -6.94 -19.88
CA TRP A 38 -11.39 -7.96 -20.19
C TRP A 38 -12.70 -7.81 -19.42
N TYR A 39 -12.66 -7.17 -18.24
CA TYR A 39 -13.81 -6.95 -17.37
C TYR A 39 -13.91 -5.46 -17.00
N SER A 40 -14.09 -4.61 -18.01
CA SER A 40 -14.24 -3.14 -17.88
C SER A 40 -15.25 -2.75 -16.80
N ASP A 41 -16.41 -3.40 -16.87
CA ASP A 41 -17.63 -3.05 -16.13
C ASP A 41 -17.57 -3.52 -14.66
N TRP A 42 -16.60 -4.35 -14.30
CA TRP A 42 -16.47 -4.91 -12.95
C TRP A 42 -15.91 -3.86 -11.98
N LYS A 43 -16.74 -3.45 -11.02
CA LYS A 43 -16.33 -2.55 -9.93
C LYS A 43 -15.54 -3.30 -8.85
N ILE A 44 -14.28 -3.58 -9.15
CA ILE A 44 -13.28 -4.02 -8.16
C ILE A 44 -13.10 -2.90 -7.12
N SER A 45 -13.52 -3.12 -5.88
CA SER A 45 -13.47 -2.13 -4.79
C SER A 45 -12.23 -2.24 -3.92
N GLU A 46 -11.73 -3.47 -3.73
CA GLU A 46 -10.62 -3.80 -2.83
C GLU A 46 -9.74 -4.88 -3.47
N VAL A 47 -8.43 -4.83 -3.20
CA VAL A 47 -7.45 -5.80 -3.67
C VAL A 47 -6.55 -6.22 -2.50
N ILE A 48 -6.53 -7.52 -2.21
CA ILE A 48 -5.83 -8.11 -1.07
C ILE A 48 -4.58 -8.84 -1.58
N LEU A 49 -3.39 -8.43 -1.11
CA LEU A 49 -2.10 -8.93 -1.59
C LEU A 49 -1.17 -9.23 -0.40
N ASP A 50 -0.19 -10.10 -0.60
CA ASP A 50 0.84 -10.39 0.41
C ASP A 50 1.91 -9.28 0.53
N SER A 51 2.83 -9.44 1.47
CA SER A 51 3.91 -8.48 1.71
C SER A 51 5.08 -8.55 0.71
N ALA A 52 5.14 -9.51 -0.22
CA ALA A 52 6.07 -9.44 -1.35
C ALA A 52 5.64 -8.36 -2.37
N LEU A 53 4.33 -8.07 -2.41
CA LEU A 53 3.70 -7.06 -3.27
C LEU A 53 3.66 -5.64 -2.64
N ASP A 54 4.34 -5.43 -1.51
CA ASP A 54 4.47 -4.13 -0.83
C ASP A 54 5.43 -3.15 -1.56
N ALA A 55 4.93 -2.55 -2.63
CA ALA A 55 5.65 -1.56 -3.44
C ALA A 55 4.78 -0.34 -3.76
N PHE A 56 5.31 0.88 -3.55
CA PHE A 56 4.59 2.15 -3.79
C PHE A 56 3.83 2.21 -5.13
N PRO A 57 4.42 1.81 -6.30
CA PRO A 57 3.70 1.81 -7.57
C PRO A 57 2.43 0.95 -7.62
N ILE A 58 2.33 -0.10 -6.80
CA ILE A 58 1.11 -0.92 -6.71
C ILE A 58 0.02 -0.15 -5.95
N TYR A 59 0.36 0.54 -4.85
CA TYR A 59 -0.59 1.39 -4.13
C TYR A 59 -1.02 2.60 -4.99
N GLU A 60 -0.09 3.21 -5.73
CA GLU A 60 -0.34 4.35 -6.63
C GLU A 60 -1.25 3.95 -7.80
N MET A 61 -0.99 2.79 -8.42
CA MET A 61 -1.86 2.21 -9.46
C MET A 61 -3.26 1.90 -8.94
N LEU A 62 -3.37 1.25 -7.78
CA LEU A 62 -4.69 0.87 -7.22
C LEU A 62 -5.51 2.11 -6.84
N GLU A 63 -4.90 3.13 -6.22
CA GLU A 63 -5.58 4.39 -5.87
C GLU A 63 -6.02 5.16 -7.14
N HIS A 64 -5.26 5.11 -8.24
CA HIS A 64 -5.66 5.68 -9.54
C HIS A 64 -6.91 5.01 -10.13
N TYR A 65 -7.10 3.70 -9.91
CA TYR A 65 -8.30 2.95 -10.30
C TYR A 65 -9.42 2.97 -9.24
N ASP A 66 -9.33 3.82 -8.22
CA ASP A 66 -10.25 3.92 -7.06
C ASP A 66 -10.32 2.65 -6.18
N VAL A 67 -9.29 1.79 -6.23
CA VAL A 67 -9.27 0.48 -5.55
C VAL A 67 -8.51 0.54 -4.22
N SER A 68 -9.12 -0.02 -3.16
CA SER A 68 -8.50 -0.09 -1.84
C SER A 68 -7.43 -1.18 -1.75
N ALA A 69 -6.17 -0.78 -1.59
CA ALA A 69 -5.04 -1.69 -1.40
C ALA A 69 -4.98 -2.27 0.04
N ILE A 70 -5.10 -3.59 0.18
CA ILE A 70 -5.01 -4.34 1.45
C ILE A 70 -3.77 -5.25 1.39
N ILE A 71 -2.61 -4.63 1.58
CA ILE A 71 -1.29 -5.25 1.43
C ILE A 71 -0.58 -5.20 2.78
N ASP A 72 -0.02 -6.31 3.25
CA ASP A 72 0.80 -6.30 4.48
C ASP A 72 2.19 -5.70 4.24
N LEU A 73 2.83 -5.14 5.27
CA LEU A 73 4.11 -4.45 5.12
C LEU A 73 5.29 -5.42 5.09
N ASN A 74 6.21 -5.25 4.14
CA ASN A 74 7.37 -6.12 4.05
C ASN A 74 8.40 -5.80 5.15
N PRO A 75 8.71 -6.74 6.06
CA PRO A 75 9.63 -6.49 7.17
C PRO A 75 11.06 -6.17 6.68
N ARG A 76 11.48 -6.76 5.55
CA ARG A 76 12.80 -6.51 4.93
C ARG A 76 12.92 -5.09 4.36
N ARG A 77 11.79 -4.41 4.14
CA ARG A 77 11.69 -3.03 3.65
C ARG A 77 11.31 -2.03 4.76
N SER A 78 10.94 -2.51 5.96
CA SER A 78 10.58 -1.69 7.11
C SER A 78 11.72 -1.51 8.11
N LYS A 79 12.83 -0.88 7.67
CA LYS A 79 13.57 -0.03 8.62
C LYS A 79 12.60 1.04 9.13
N GLN A 80 12.75 1.47 10.38
CA GLN A 80 11.93 2.53 10.96
C GLN A 80 11.88 3.72 10.01
N PHE A 81 10.67 4.12 9.59
CA PHE A 81 10.47 5.28 8.71
C PHE A 81 10.62 6.56 9.53
N GLN A 82 11.87 6.89 9.90
CA GLN A 82 12.20 8.23 10.37
C GLN A 82 11.88 9.20 9.22
N HIS A 83 10.74 9.87 9.32
CA HIS A 83 10.27 10.88 8.38
C HIS A 83 11.07 12.19 8.55
N LYS A 84 12.39 12.08 8.40
CA LYS A 84 13.34 13.20 8.34
C LYS A 84 13.27 13.91 6.98
N GLN A 85 12.06 14.17 6.50
CA GLN A 85 11.85 15.19 5.49
C GLN A 85 12.46 16.49 6.00
N MET A 86 13.27 17.10 5.15
CA MET A 86 13.53 18.53 5.20
C MET A 86 12.49 19.20 4.33
N ASP A 87 11.99 20.36 4.74
CA ASP A 87 11.04 21.13 3.97
C ASP A 87 11.64 21.45 2.60
N ILE A 88 10.85 21.36 1.53
CA ILE A 88 11.31 21.66 0.18
C ILE A 88 10.73 23.02 -0.21
N ASN A 89 11.61 23.95 -0.56
CA ASN A 89 11.22 25.31 -0.94
C ASN A 89 10.48 25.34 -2.29
N LEU A 90 10.02 26.53 -2.70
CA LEU A 90 9.32 26.74 -3.96
C LEU A 90 10.16 26.36 -5.20
N LYS A 91 11.49 26.34 -5.09
CA LYS A 91 12.45 25.96 -6.16
C LYS A 91 12.71 24.44 -6.24
N GLY A 92 12.10 23.62 -5.38
CA GLY A 92 12.39 22.18 -5.30
C GLY A 92 13.68 21.82 -4.54
N VAL A 93 14.27 22.78 -3.81
CA VAL A 93 15.51 22.62 -3.02
C VAL A 93 15.15 22.29 -1.56
N PRO A 94 15.73 21.24 -0.95
CA PRO A 94 15.56 20.96 0.48
C PRO A 94 16.15 22.06 1.36
N VAL A 95 15.52 22.33 2.50
CA VAL A 95 15.88 23.36 3.47
C VAL A 95 16.25 22.68 4.79
N CYS A 96 17.44 22.97 5.32
CA CYS A 96 17.90 22.36 6.57
C CYS A 96 17.20 22.99 7.81
N PRO A 97 17.28 22.38 9.01
CA PRO A 97 16.49 22.81 10.19
C PRO A 97 16.69 24.27 10.65
N ILE A 98 17.75 24.94 10.19
CA ILE A 98 18.06 26.36 10.43
C ILE A 98 17.59 27.29 9.28
N GLY A 99 16.71 26.81 8.40
CA GLY A 99 16.08 27.62 7.34
C GLY A 99 16.95 27.89 6.10
N ARG A 100 18.15 27.31 5.98
CA ARG A 100 19.03 27.51 4.80
C ARG A 100 18.82 26.45 3.72
N GLU A 101 18.85 26.86 2.45
CA GLU A 101 18.79 25.97 1.28
C GLU A 101 20.01 25.01 1.25
N MET A 102 19.79 23.74 0.93
CA MET A 102 20.87 22.75 0.78
C MET A 102 21.57 22.87 -0.57
N ILE A 103 22.88 22.60 -0.59
CA ILE A 103 23.69 22.73 -1.80
C ILE A 103 23.58 21.46 -2.65
N HIS A 104 23.31 21.65 -3.95
CA HIS A 104 23.23 20.56 -4.92
C HIS A 104 24.61 19.91 -5.11
N TRP A 105 24.68 18.58 -4.95
CA TRP A 105 25.92 17.80 -4.99
C TRP A 105 25.95 16.74 -6.11
N GLY A 106 25.07 16.87 -7.11
CA GLY A 106 25.05 16.00 -8.30
C GLY A 106 23.96 14.94 -8.31
N LEU A 107 23.90 14.17 -9.41
CA LEU A 107 22.87 13.18 -9.71
C LEU A 107 23.43 11.75 -9.63
N ASN A 108 22.78 10.87 -8.89
CA ASN A 108 23.10 9.44 -8.90
C ASN A 108 22.52 8.80 -10.19
N GLN A 109 23.36 8.58 -11.19
CA GLN A 109 22.97 8.07 -12.51
C GLN A 109 22.19 6.75 -12.48
N LYS A 110 22.49 5.84 -11.54
CA LYS A 110 21.81 4.53 -11.42
C LYS A 110 20.41 4.59 -10.78
N THR A 111 20.03 5.70 -10.18
CA THR A 111 18.75 5.84 -9.44
C THR A 111 18.00 7.14 -9.72
N TYR A 112 18.56 8.01 -10.57
CA TYR A 112 18.09 9.37 -10.87
C TYR A 112 17.77 10.23 -9.63
N ARG A 113 18.42 9.91 -8.51
CA ARG A 113 18.31 10.66 -7.24
C ARG A 113 19.29 11.83 -7.23
N ARG A 114 18.75 13.03 -7.05
CA ARG A 114 19.54 14.26 -6.88
C ARG A 114 20.02 14.35 -5.44
N LYS A 115 21.33 14.46 -5.26
CA LYS A 115 22.01 14.51 -3.96
C LYS A 115 22.18 15.97 -3.52
N TRP A 116 22.00 16.20 -2.22
CA TRP A 116 22.17 17.49 -1.57
C TRP A 116 23.09 17.34 -0.35
N ARG A 117 23.94 18.32 -0.07
CA ARG A 117 24.84 18.38 1.10
C ARG A 117 24.54 19.63 1.97
N CYS A 118 24.96 19.58 3.23
CA CYS A 118 24.77 20.66 4.20
C CYS A 118 25.49 21.96 3.76
N PRO A 119 24.81 23.12 3.78
CA PRO A 119 25.43 24.40 3.38
C PRO A 119 26.53 24.87 4.33
N ALA A 120 26.55 24.40 5.59
CA ALA A 120 27.61 24.69 6.57
C ALA A 120 28.96 24.07 6.14
N VAL A 121 28.98 22.74 5.96
CA VAL A 121 30.18 22.00 5.55
C VAL A 121 30.65 22.42 4.16
N CYS A 122 29.73 22.60 3.20
CA CYS A 122 30.10 23.04 1.85
C CYS A 122 30.55 24.50 1.78
N GLY A 123 30.06 25.36 2.69
CA GLY A 123 30.46 26.77 2.78
C GLY A 123 31.59 27.04 3.79
N LYS A 124 32.13 26.02 4.46
CA LYS A 124 33.16 26.12 5.51
C LYS A 124 32.81 27.12 6.64
N TRP A 125 31.59 27.08 7.16
CA TRP A 125 31.17 27.88 8.32
C TRP A 125 30.49 27.03 9.39
N GLU A 126 30.65 27.39 10.65
CA GLU A 126 30.13 26.64 11.80
C GLU A 126 28.61 26.75 11.93
N CYS A 127 27.94 25.62 12.13
CA CYS A 127 26.48 25.55 12.14
C CYS A 127 25.93 25.77 13.56
N PRO A 128 25.15 26.84 13.86
CA PRO A 128 24.64 27.10 15.21
C PRO A 128 23.71 26.01 15.78
N ASN A 129 23.24 25.11 14.93
CA ASN A 129 22.56 23.87 15.31
C ASN A 129 22.99 22.76 14.32
N PRO A 130 24.04 21.98 14.63
CA PRO A 130 24.55 20.95 13.72
C PRO A 130 23.54 19.79 13.62
N CYS A 131 23.08 19.50 12.40
CA CYS A 131 22.05 18.49 12.16
C CYS A 131 22.59 17.13 11.65
N SER A 132 23.86 16.85 11.93
CA SER A 132 24.63 15.66 11.55
C SER A 132 26.00 15.71 12.19
N ASP A 133 26.40 14.64 12.87
CA ASP A 133 27.66 14.56 13.64
C ASP A 133 28.89 14.22 12.77
N SER A 134 28.69 13.92 11.48
CA SER A 134 29.77 13.70 10.52
C SER A 134 30.31 15.01 9.94
N ASP A 135 31.64 15.13 9.85
CA ASP A 135 32.39 16.22 9.19
C ASP A 135 31.90 16.54 7.77
N TYR A 136 31.38 15.52 7.07
CA TYR A 136 30.87 15.65 5.71
C TYR A 136 29.44 16.22 5.66
N GLY A 137 28.81 16.43 6.81
CA GLY A 137 27.52 17.06 7.01
C GLY A 137 26.32 16.23 6.54
N ARG A 138 25.13 16.69 6.95
CA ARG A 138 23.85 16.05 6.56
C ARG A 138 23.73 15.99 5.05
N THR A 139 23.44 14.80 4.53
CA THR A 139 23.09 14.57 3.13
C THR A 139 21.60 14.30 2.97
N PHE A 140 21.06 14.60 1.79
CA PHE A 140 19.69 14.30 1.43
C PHE A 140 19.59 13.88 -0.04
N TYR A 141 18.55 13.13 -0.38
CA TYR A 141 18.32 12.62 -1.74
C TYR A 141 16.87 12.83 -2.12
N THR A 142 16.62 13.64 -3.15
CA THR A 142 15.30 13.73 -3.80
C THR A 142 15.29 12.83 -5.04
N ALA A 143 14.38 11.86 -5.12
CA ALA A 143 14.06 11.25 -6.41
C ALA A 143 13.00 12.08 -7.13
N THR A 144 12.99 12.05 -8.46
CA THR A 144 11.94 12.69 -9.28
C THR A 144 10.54 12.18 -8.93
N LYS A 145 10.39 10.88 -8.68
CA LYS A 145 9.14 10.26 -8.20
C LYS A 145 8.71 10.68 -6.78
N ASP A 146 9.64 11.12 -5.94
CA ASP A 146 9.36 11.50 -4.55
C ASP A 146 8.89 12.98 -4.47
N ASN A 147 8.75 13.67 -5.62
CA ASN A 147 8.23 15.04 -5.73
C ASN A 147 7.47 15.25 -7.07
N PRO A 148 6.12 15.18 -7.08
CA PRO A 148 5.31 15.33 -8.31
C PRO A 148 5.36 16.74 -8.93
N ARG A 149 6.05 17.72 -8.33
CA ARG A 149 6.30 19.05 -8.90
C ARG A 149 7.56 19.13 -9.79
N LEU A 150 8.33 18.04 -9.92
CA LEU A 150 9.45 17.96 -10.87
C LEU A 150 9.03 17.43 -12.26
N SER A 151 7.79 16.96 -12.41
CA SER A 151 7.22 16.44 -13.67
C SER A 151 6.23 17.39 -14.36
N ALA A 152 5.85 18.49 -13.71
CA ALA A 152 4.95 19.50 -14.29
C ALA A 152 5.27 20.89 -13.72
N ILE A 153 5.45 21.88 -14.60
CA ILE A 153 5.60 23.28 -14.22
C ILE A 153 4.20 23.83 -13.91
N ILE A 154 3.91 24.06 -12.64
CA ILE A 154 2.68 24.72 -12.17
C ILE A 154 3.08 25.70 -11.06
N ASP A 155 2.89 26.99 -11.31
CA ASP A 155 3.20 28.03 -10.33
C ASP A 155 2.31 27.94 -9.09
N LEU A 156 2.93 28.18 -7.93
CA LEU A 156 2.24 28.16 -6.65
C LEU A 156 1.64 29.53 -6.34
N ASN A 157 0.31 29.63 -6.36
CA ASN A 157 -0.44 30.83 -6.00
C ASN A 157 0.02 31.38 -4.62
N PRO A 158 0.62 32.58 -4.55
CA PRO A 158 1.28 33.07 -3.35
C PRO A 158 0.31 33.50 -2.23
N ARG A 159 -1.00 33.63 -2.51
CA ARG A 159 -2.00 34.20 -1.58
C ARG A 159 -2.34 33.35 -0.34
N ARG A 160 -1.52 32.35 0.04
CA ARG A 160 -1.80 31.45 1.17
C ARG A 160 -0.59 31.03 2.02
N SER A 161 0.53 31.75 1.92
CA SER A 161 1.80 31.48 2.61
C SER A 161 1.83 31.85 4.11
N LYS A 162 0.81 31.46 4.90
CA LYS A 162 1.02 31.35 6.36
C LYS A 162 2.01 30.22 6.62
N GLN A 163 3.09 30.50 7.35
CA GLN A 163 4.14 29.52 7.68
C GLN A 163 3.58 28.41 8.58
N PHE A 164 3.15 27.29 7.97
CA PHE A 164 2.80 26.09 8.70
C PHE A 164 4.06 25.41 9.23
N GLN A 165 4.46 25.74 10.47
CA GLN A 165 5.42 24.91 11.19
C GLN A 165 4.83 23.52 11.42
N HIS A 166 5.16 22.59 10.53
CA HIS A 166 4.74 21.20 10.65
C HIS A 166 5.55 20.50 11.75
N LYS A 167 5.25 20.81 13.02
CA LYS A 167 5.81 20.12 14.20
C LYS A 167 5.70 18.62 13.97
N GLN A 168 6.82 17.97 13.68
CA GLN A 168 6.86 16.56 13.27
C GLN A 168 6.36 15.66 14.42
N MET A 169 5.88 14.48 14.05
CA MET A 169 5.62 13.35 14.95
C MET A 169 6.02 12.09 14.20
N ASP A 170 6.65 11.16 14.90
CA ASP A 170 6.97 9.85 14.34
C ASP A 170 5.70 9.06 14.03
N ILE A 171 5.79 8.18 13.05
CA ILE A 171 4.65 7.38 12.58
C ILE A 171 5.11 5.93 12.57
N ASN A 172 4.42 5.09 13.35
CA ASN A 172 4.78 3.68 13.48
C ASN A 172 4.42 2.88 12.21
N LEU A 173 4.83 1.61 12.17
CA LEU A 173 4.52 0.71 11.04
C LEU A 173 3.01 0.41 10.88
N LYS A 174 2.17 0.71 11.87
CA LYS A 174 0.70 0.63 11.77
C LYS A 174 0.09 1.84 11.02
N GLY A 175 0.89 2.87 10.69
CA GLY A 175 0.39 4.14 10.18
C GLY A 175 -0.23 5.05 11.25
N VAL A 176 0.03 4.75 12.54
CA VAL A 176 -0.46 5.53 13.69
C VAL A 176 0.62 6.54 14.10
N PRO A 177 0.29 7.85 14.22
CA PRO A 177 1.21 8.84 14.75
C PRO A 177 1.52 8.61 16.23
N VAL A 178 2.72 8.97 16.65
CA VAL A 178 3.24 8.77 18.00
C VAL A 178 3.50 10.13 18.64
N CYS A 179 2.96 10.33 19.85
CA CYS A 179 3.18 11.52 20.68
C CYS A 179 4.66 11.58 21.13
N PRO A 180 5.25 12.77 21.41
CA PRO A 180 6.62 12.88 21.93
C PRO A 180 6.95 12.05 23.19
N ILE A 181 5.94 11.59 23.96
CA ILE A 181 6.10 10.66 25.10
C ILE A 181 5.97 9.18 24.65
N GLY A 182 6.27 8.86 23.39
CA GLY A 182 6.22 7.49 22.83
C GLY A 182 4.83 6.83 22.72
N ARG A 183 3.76 7.47 23.20
CA ARG A 183 2.38 6.91 23.18
C ARG A 183 1.70 7.11 21.82
N GLU A 184 1.04 6.07 21.32
CA GLU A 184 0.24 6.11 20.08
C GLU A 184 -0.95 7.09 20.20
N MET A 185 -1.21 7.88 19.15
CA MET A 185 -2.34 8.82 19.13
C MET A 185 -3.68 8.10 18.90
N ILE A 186 -4.75 8.62 19.52
CA ILE A 186 -6.09 8.03 19.43
C ILE A 186 -6.77 8.48 18.13
N HIS A 187 -7.32 7.52 17.38
CA HIS A 187 -8.07 7.77 16.16
C HIS A 187 -9.44 8.39 16.49
N TRP A 188 -9.68 9.61 16.03
CA TRP A 188 -10.87 10.40 16.36
C TRP A 188 -11.92 10.44 15.24
N GLY A 189 -11.57 10.08 14.01
CA GLY A 189 -12.53 10.02 12.90
C GLY A 189 -11.87 10.03 11.51
N LEU A 190 -12.66 9.67 10.50
CA LEU A 190 -12.26 9.58 9.10
C LEU A 190 -13.15 10.48 8.24
N ASN A 191 -12.57 11.40 7.48
CA ASN A 191 -13.29 12.08 6.40
C ASN A 191 -13.35 11.15 5.18
N GLN A 192 -14.52 10.57 4.91
CA GLN A 192 -14.71 9.57 3.85
C GLN A 192 -14.36 10.11 2.44
N LYS A 193 -14.69 11.37 2.13
CA LYS A 193 -14.44 11.98 0.81
C LYS A 193 -12.96 12.23 0.48
N THR A 194 -12.07 12.18 1.46
CA THR A 194 -10.64 12.50 1.30
C THR A 194 -9.70 11.47 1.94
N TYR A 195 -10.27 10.40 2.50
CA TYR A 195 -9.63 9.42 3.39
C TYR A 195 -8.70 10.03 4.47
N ARG A 196 -8.95 11.29 4.87
CA ARG A 196 -8.17 12.02 5.87
C ARG A 196 -8.63 11.63 7.27
N ARG A 197 -7.77 10.96 8.03
CA ARG A 197 -7.99 10.60 9.43
C ARG A 197 -7.60 11.75 10.34
N LYS A 198 -8.37 11.97 11.41
CA LYS A 198 -8.03 12.85 12.53
C LYS A 198 -7.53 11.99 13.70
N TRP A 199 -6.43 12.42 14.30
CA TRP A 199 -5.84 11.83 15.49
C TRP A 199 -5.82 12.86 16.61
N ARG A 200 -6.00 12.44 17.87
CA ARG A 200 -5.94 13.29 19.07
C ARG A 200 -4.95 12.76 20.10
N CYS A 201 -4.48 13.68 20.94
CA CYS A 201 -3.59 13.38 22.06
C CYS A 201 -4.21 12.32 23.00
N PRO A 202 -3.48 11.25 23.36
CA PRO A 202 -3.99 10.21 24.24
C PRO A 202 -4.22 10.69 25.68
N ALA A 203 -3.58 11.79 26.11
CA ALA A 203 -3.79 12.41 27.43
C ALA A 203 -5.20 12.97 27.57
N VAL A 204 -5.56 13.95 26.73
CA VAL A 204 -6.87 14.58 26.71
C VAL A 204 -8.00 13.57 26.46
N CYS A 205 -7.82 12.64 25.51
CA CYS A 205 -8.83 11.62 25.23
C CYS A 205 -8.95 10.56 26.33
N GLY A 206 -7.89 10.33 27.13
CA GLY A 206 -7.89 9.39 28.25
C GLY A 206 -8.10 10.03 29.62
N LYS A 207 -8.31 11.35 29.69
CA LYS A 207 -8.44 12.14 30.94
C LYS A 207 -7.29 11.92 31.95
N TRP A 208 -6.04 11.88 31.49
CA TRP A 208 -4.86 11.83 32.35
C TRP A 208 -3.90 12.99 32.07
N GLU A 209 -3.24 13.49 33.12
CA GLU A 209 -2.30 14.61 33.01
C GLU A 209 -1.02 14.21 32.29
N CYS A 210 -0.56 15.06 31.36
CA CYS A 210 0.52 14.74 30.44
C CYS A 210 1.87 15.26 31.00
N PRO A 211 2.85 14.41 31.36
CA PRO A 211 4.12 14.87 31.96
C PRO A 211 4.96 15.80 31.07
N ASN A 212 4.67 15.83 29.76
CA ASN A 212 5.21 16.79 28.81
C ASN A 212 4.08 17.17 27.82
N PRO A 213 3.28 18.19 28.12
CA PRO A 213 2.10 18.54 27.32
C PRO A 213 2.52 19.08 25.95
N CYS A 214 2.15 18.38 24.87
CA CYS A 214 2.60 18.71 23.52
C CYS A 214 1.71 19.72 22.76
N SER A 215 0.77 20.37 23.45
CA SER A 215 -0.10 21.44 22.94
C SER A 215 -0.84 22.13 24.08
N ASP A 216 -0.93 23.45 24.02
CA ASP A 216 -1.42 24.35 25.07
C ASP A 216 -2.96 24.56 24.99
N SER A 217 -3.69 23.49 24.68
CA SER A 217 -5.13 23.53 24.41
C SER A 217 -5.83 22.33 25.03
N ASP A 218 -6.99 22.57 25.65
CA ASP A 218 -7.86 21.56 26.26
C ASP A 218 -8.31 20.48 25.26
N TYR A 219 -8.33 20.81 23.96
CA TYR A 219 -8.63 19.83 22.91
C TYR A 219 -7.45 18.88 22.61
N GLY A 220 -6.25 19.24 23.06
CA GLY A 220 -4.99 18.53 22.88
C GLY A 220 -4.46 18.59 21.44
N ARG A 221 -3.17 18.22 21.28
CA ARG A 221 -2.53 18.15 19.96
C ARG A 221 -3.37 17.27 19.03
N THR A 222 -3.70 17.80 17.86
CA THR A 222 -4.34 17.03 16.79
C THR A 222 -3.34 16.77 15.67
N PHE A 223 -3.51 15.66 14.97
CA PHE A 223 -2.73 15.34 13.77
C PHE A 223 -3.65 14.75 12.70
N TYR A 224 -3.20 14.76 11.44
CA TYR A 224 -3.97 14.21 10.33
C TYR A 224 -3.07 13.42 9.40
N THR A 225 -3.59 12.31 8.89
CA THR A 225 -2.97 11.52 7.83
C THR A 225 -4.00 11.22 6.74
N ALA A 226 -3.68 11.40 5.46
CA ALA A 226 -4.55 11.04 4.35
C ALA A 226 -3.87 10.02 3.43
N THR A 227 -4.66 9.19 2.76
CA THR A 227 -4.17 8.13 1.87
C THR A 227 -3.28 8.68 0.75
N LYS A 228 -3.66 9.83 0.16
CA LYS A 228 -2.86 10.56 -0.83
C LYS A 228 -1.47 11.02 -0.36
N ASP A 229 -1.23 11.13 0.95
CA ASP A 229 0.07 11.58 1.49
C ASP A 229 1.06 10.41 1.56
N ASN A 230 0.56 9.20 1.83
CA ASN A 230 1.30 7.94 1.80
C ASN A 230 0.32 6.74 1.77
N PRO A 231 -0.04 6.18 0.60
CA PRO A 231 -1.11 5.18 0.52
C PRO A 231 -0.68 3.83 1.12
N ARG A 232 0.63 3.59 1.23
CA ARG A 232 1.21 2.41 1.90
C ARG A 232 1.01 2.42 3.42
N LEU A 233 1.27 3.56 4.07
CA LEU A 233 1.12 3.70 5.52
C LEU A 233 -0.30 4.11 5.94
N PHE A 234 -1.03 4.85 5.10
CA PHE A 234 -2.37 5.34 5.39
C PHE A 234 -3.45 4.81 4.42
N PRO A 235 -3.51 3.49 4.11
CA PRO A 235 -4.49 2.94 3.16
C PRO A 235 -5.94 3.26 3.58
N ARG A 236 -6.88 3.14 2.63
CA ARG A 236 -8.31 3.50 2.84
C ARG A 236 -8.95 2.80 4.04
N ILE A 237 -8.54 1.56 4.34
CA ILE A 237 -8.88 0.81 5.56
C ILE A 237 -7.72 0.92 6.57
N LYS A 238 -8.03 1.22 7.84
CA LYS A 238 -7.02 1.50 8.89
C LYS A 238 -6.30 0.21 9.33
N ARG A 239 -4.97 0.11 9.16
CA ARG A 239 -4.18 -1.14 9.32
C ARG A 239 -4.35 -1.87 10.66
N ASP A 240 -4.43 -1.15 11.78
CA ASP A 240 -4.58 -1.72 13.12
C ASP A 240 -6.03 -2.05 13.51
N SER A 241 -7.01 -1.81 12.64
CA SER A 241 -8.43 -2.06 12.90
C SER A 241 -8.81 -3.55 12.88
N LYS A 242 -9.97 -3.88 13.47
CA LYS A 242 -10.58 -5.21 13.31
C LYS A 242 -11.01 -5.47 11.86
N GLU A 243 -11.44 -4.43 11.14
CA GLU A 243 -11.84 -4.52 9.72
C GLU A 243 -10.67 -4.95 8.82
N TRP A 244 -9.51 -4.30 8.94
CA TRP A 244 -8.33 -4.65 8.14
C TRP A 244 -7.94 -6.12 8.35
N ARG A 245 -7.92 -6.59 9.60
CA ARG A 245 -7.65 -8.01 9.92
C ARG A 245 -8.68 -8.95 9.29
N LYS A 246 -9.98 -8.63 9.36
CA LYS A 246 -11.06 -9.43 8.76
C LYS A 246 -10.93 -9.51 7.23
N ARG A 247 -10.64 -8.38 6.55
CA ARG A 247 -10.45 -8.38 5.09
C ARG A 247 -9.18 -9.11 4.71
N TYR A 248 -8.05 -8.84 5.37
CA TYR A 248 -6.77 -9.48 5.07
C TYR A 248 -6.78 -11.01 5.28
N SER A 249 -7.57 -11.55 6.21
CA SER A 249 -7.69 -13.02 6.35
C SER A 249 -8.27 -13.70 5.11
N LEU A 250 -9.05 -12.99 4.28
CA LEU A 250 -9.59 -13.51 3.02
C LEU A 250 -8.51 -13.78 1.96
N ARG A 251 -7.27 -13.27 2.13
CA ARG A 251 -6.11 -13.60 1.28
C ARG A 251 -5.92 -15.11 1.15
N THR A 252 -6.24 -15.87 2.19
CA THR A 252 -6.13 -17.34 2.22
C THR A 252 -7.03 -18.05 1.19
N GLY A 253 -8.00 -17.36 0.58
CA GLY A 253 -8.83 -17.91 -0.49
C GLY A 253 -8.04 -18.21 -1.77
N VAL A 254 -7.03 -17.39 -2.13
CA VAL A 254 -6.20 -17.69 -3.32
C VAL A 254 -5.38 -18.98 -3.10
N GLU A 255 -4.87 -19.20 -1.89
CA GLU A 255 -4.10 -20.40 -1.53
C GLU A 255 -5.00 -21.65 -1.58
N ARG A 256 -6.23 -21.55 -1.07
CA ARG A 256 -7.26 -22.59 -1.17
C ARG A 256 -7.59 -22.89 -2.63
N CYS A 257 -7.80 -21.86 -3.45
CA CYS A 257 -8.05 -22.00 -4.89
C CYS A 257 -6.88 -22.67 -5.62
N ILE A 258 -5.62 -22.30 -5.33
CA ILE A 258 -4.41 -22.95 -5.90
C ILE A 258 -4.31 -24.41 -5.45
N LYS A 259 -4.57 -24.70 -4.17
CA LYS A 259 -4.57 -26.08 -3.65
C LYS A 259 -5.55 -26.95 -4.45
N ARG A 260 -6.78 -26.47 -4.68
CA ARG A 260 -7.78 -27.20 -5.48
C ARG A 260 -7.29 -27.52 -6.88
N GLN A 261 -6.64 -26.55 -7.54
CA GLN A 261 -6.09 -26.76 -8.89
C GLN A 261 -4.96 -27.80 -8.90
N LYS A 262 -3.99 -27.67 -7.99
CA LYS A 262 -2.84 -28.58 -7.90
C LYS A 262 -3.23 -30.00 -7.49
N VAL A 263 -4.03 -30.12 -6.43
CA VAL A 263 -4.33 -31.39 -5.75
C VAL A 263 -5.62 -32.01 -6.27
N ASP A 264 -6.78 -31.40 -6.03
CA ASP A 264 -8.09 -31.98 -6.35
C ASP A 264 -8.19 -32.35 -7.85
N TYR A 265 -7.85 -31.40 -8.73
CA TYR A 265 -7.89 -31.59 -10.19
C TYR A 265 -6.54 -31.99 -10.79
N ARG A 266 -5.56 -32.35 -9.95
CA ARG A 266 -4.26 -32.91 -10.35
C ARG A 266 -3.61 -32.12 -11.51
N LEU A 267 -3.50 -30.80 -11.36
CA LEU A 267 -2.88 -29.96 -12.39
C LEU A 267 -1.43 -30.39 -12.65
N GLU A 268 -0.69 -30.82 -11.63
CA GLU A 268 0.74 -31.14 -11.75
C GLU A 268 1.03 -32.55 -12.33
N ASP A 269 0.07 -33.48 -12.29
CA ASP A 269 0.13 -34.78 -13.00
C ASP A 269 0.07 -34.62 -14.54
N SER A 270 -0.17 -33.40 -15.02
CA SER A 270 -0.18 -33.02 -16.43
C SER A 270 1.18 -33.25 -17.10
N ARG A 271 1.31 -34.37 -17.83
CA ARG A 271 2.50 -34.70 -18.64
C ARG A 271 2.77 -33.73 -19.81
N GLY A 272 1.91 -32.74 -20.05
CA GLY A 272 2.07 -31.75 -21.12
C GLY A 272 3.21 -30.76 -20.85
N ARG A 273 4.09 -30.53 -21.84
CA ARG A 273 5.27 -29.67 -21.68
C ARG A 273 5.11 -28.22 -22.20
N SER A 274 4.08 -27.92 -22.98
CA SER A 274 3.92 -26.61 -23.61
C SER A 274 3.12 -25.62 -22.74
N SER A 275 3.50 -24.35 -22.75
CA SER A 275 2.78 -23.28 -22.02
C SER A 275 1.32 -23.16 -22.45
N ARG A 276 0.99 -23.46 -23.72
CA ARG A 276 -0.39 -23.53 -24.23
C ARG A 276 -1.19 -24.63 -23.52
N HIS A 277 -0.62 -25.81 -23.32
CA HIS A 277 -1.27 -26.92 -22.59
C HIS A 277 -1.58 -26.52 -21.14
N TRP A 278 -0.59 -25.98 -20.42
CA TRP A 278 -0.78 -25.52 -19.04
C TRP A 278 -1.87 -24.45 -18.92
N ASN A 279 -1.86 -23.42 -19.78
CA ASN A 279 -2.92 -22.40 -19.76
C ASN A 279 -4.31 -23.01 -20.00
N ILE A 280 -4.48 -23.83 -21.05
CA ILE A 280 -5.78 -24.46 -21.36
C ILE A 280 -6.26 -25.32 -20.18
N ARG A 281 -5.38 -26.16 -19.60
CA ARG A 281 -5.73 -27.02 -18.46
C ARG A 281 -6.13 -26.19 -17.23
N THR A 282 -5.43 -25.11 -16.89
CA THR A 282 -5.81 -24.27 -15.73
C THR A 282 -7.12 -23.50 -15.97
N TYR A 283 -7.46 -23.10 -17.20
CA TYR A 283 -8.78 -22.53 -17.52
C TYR A 283 -9.91 -23.57 -17.38
N ILE A 284 -9.73 -24.79 -17.92
CA ILE A 284 -10.71 -25.88 -17.78
C ILE A 284 -10.93 -26.22 -16.31
N ILE A 285 -9.86 -26.41 -15.54
CA ILE A 285 -9.94 -26.66 -14.09
C ILE A 285 -10.64 -25.50 -13.37
N GLY A 286 -10.40 -24.24 -13.79
CA GLY A 286 -11.12 -23.09 -13.27
C GLY A 286 -12.63 -23.20 -13.50
N MET A 287 -13.07 -23.63 -14.69
CA MET A 287 -14.49 -23.88 -14.99
C MET A 287 -15.06 -25.01 -14.12
N CYS A 288 -14.30 -26.09 -13.88
CA CYS A 288 -14.71 -27.16 -12.96
C CYS A 288 -14.87 -26.64 -11.52
N GLN A 289 -14.00 -25.74 -11.04
CA GLN A 289 -14.15 -25.10 -9.72
C GLN A 289 -15.44 -24.29 -9.58
N HIS A 290 -15.93 -23.65 -10.66
CA HIS A 290 -17.24 -22.99 -10.70
C HIS A 290 -18.40 -24.00 -10.70
N ALA A 291 -18.32 -25.06 -11.52
CA ALA A 291 -19.33 -26.11 -11.54
C ALA A 291 -19.51 -26.77 -10.15
N ASP A 292 -18.40 -27.08 -9.47
CA ASP A 292 -18.37 -27.55 -8.08
C ASP A 292 -19.15 -26.66 -7.10
N ALA A 293 -19.02 -25.33 -7.25
CA ALA A 293 -19.73 -24.37 -6.41
C ALA A 293 -21.24 -24.33 -6.74
N TRP A 294 -21.60 -24.42 -8.03
CA TRP A 294 -22.99 -24.54 -8.46
C TRP A 294 -23.65 -25.81 -7.92
N ILE A 295 -22.98 -26.97 -7.90
CA ILE A 295 -23.51 -28.19 -7.27
C ILE A 295 -23.74 -27.97 -5.77
N LYS A 296 -22.79 -27.31 -5.09
CA LYS A 296 -22.86 -27.09 -3.63
C LYS A 296 -24.00 -26.15 -3.27
N GLU A 297 -24.23 -25.08 -4.03
CA GLU A 297 -25.43 -24.24 -3.85
C GLU A 297 -26.71 -24.96 -4.27
N ALA A 298 -26.73 -25.72 -5.38
CA ALA A 298 -27.92 -26.47 -5.79
C ALA A 298 -28.38 -27.45 -4.70
N LYS A 299 -27.44 -28.20 -4.10
CA LYS A 299 -27.70 -29.09 -2.97
C LYS A 299 -28.14 -28.32 -1.71
N LYS A 300 -27.45 -27.23 -1.37
CA LYS A 300 -27.76 -26.38 -0.20
C LYS A 300 -29.14 -25.72 -0.25
N ASN A 301 -29.62 -25.37 -1.45
CA ASN A 301 -30.93 -24.77 -1.66
C ASN A 301 -32.01 -25.80 -2.04
N ASN A 302 -31.77 -27.09 -1.81
CA ASN A 302 -32.69 -28.20 -2.08
C ASN A 302 -33.26 -28.24 -3.52
N PHE A 303 -32.45 -27.94 -4.53
CA PHE A 303 -32.78 -28.27 -5.92
C PHE A 303 -32.68 -29.79 -6.13
N VAL A 304 -33.72 -30.51 -5.71
CA VAL A 304 -33.82 -31.99 -5.74
C VAL A 304 -33.58 -32.57 -7.14
N ALA A 305 -33.85 -31.81 -8.20
CA ALA A 305 -33.64 -32.18 -9.59
C ALA A 305 -32.36 -31.57 -10.22
N THR A 306 -31.19 -31.72 -9.59
CA THR A 306 -29.92 -31.64 -10.35
C THR A 306 -29.94 -32.74 -11.41
N ASN A 307 -30.03 -32.37 -12.69
CA ASN A 307 -30.22 -33.32 -13.79
C ASN A 307 -29.22 -34.50 -13.72
N PRO A 308 -29.65 -35.77 -13.87
CA PRO A 308 -28.77 -36.95 -13.77
C PRO A 308 -27.51 -36.87 -14.64
N ILE A 309 -27.60 -36.26 -15.83
CA ILE A 309 -26.47 -36.05 -16.74
C ILE A 309 -25.39 -35.16 -16.08
N ILE A 310 -25.81 -34.12 -15.36
CA ILE A 310 -24.91 -33.23 -14.62
C ILE A 310 -24.25 -34.00 -13.47
N GLN A 311 -24.99 -34.88 -12.77
CA GLN A 311 -24.38 -35.72 -11.74
C GLN A 311 -23.33 -36.67 -12.32
N SER A 312 -23.59 -37.34 -13.46
CA SER A 312 -22.64 -38.28 -14.06
C SER A 312 -21.37 -37.62 -14.61
N PHE A 313 -21.45 -36.37 -15.09
CA PHE A 313 -20.26 -35.62 -15.54
C PHE A 313 -19.33 -35.18 -14.40
N LEU A 314 -19.79 -35.26 -13.15
CA LEU A 314 -19.09 -34.74 -11.96
C LEU A 314 -18.74 -35.85 -10.96
N SER A 315 -18.87 -37.11 -11.38
CA SER A 315 -18.39 -38.32 -10.69
C SER A 315 -17.21 -39.00 -11.40
N LEU A 316 -16.54 -38.27 -12.31
CA LEU A 316 -15.40 -38.70 -13.14
C LEU A 316 -14.13 -37.89 -12.79
#